data_AF-A0AA41RTR0-F1
#
_entry.id   AF-A0AA41RTR0-F1
#
_cell.length_a   1.000
_cell.length_b   1.000
_cell.length_c   1.000
_cell.angle_alpha   90.00
_cell.angle_beta   90.00
_cell.angle_gamma   90.00
#
_symmetry.space_group_name_H-M   'P 1'
#
loop_
_entity.id
_entity.type
_entity.pdbx_description
1 polymer ?
#
loop_
_entity_poly.entity_id
_entity_poly.type
_entity_poly.pdbx_seq_one_letter_code
_entity_poly.pdbx_strand_id
1 'polypeptide(L)'
;PKFMKKPVYIYYELDNFYQNHRRYVESSSTQQLWRKEYENKTRSCRPINLTPNRTSIVPCGLKAWSLFNDTYTFFVNDGFLNVSKEGIAWKSDKGKFGKDVFPKNFQGGGMIGGAKLNASIP
;
A
#
# COMPACT_ATOMS: atom_id res chain seq x y z
N PRO A 1 -2.70 -23.72 26.62
CA PRO A 1 -3.25 -22.42 26.16
C PRO A 1 -3.16 -21.34 27.28
N LYS A 2 -2.79 -20.10 26.93
CA LYS A 2 -2.75 -18.97 27.88
C LYS A 2 -3.64 -17.84 27.38
N PHE A 3 -4.29 -17.14 28.32
CA PHE A 3 -5.12 -15.98 28.02
C PHE A 3 -4.26 -14.81 27.49
N MET A 4 -4.67 -14.22 26.36
CA MET A 4 -4.01 -13.04 25.79
C MET A 4 -4.59 -11.77 26.42
N LYS A 5 -3.73 -10.97 27.05
CA LYS A 5 -4.13 -9.66 27.61
C LYS A 5 -4.21 -8.63 26.49
N LYS A 6 -5.22 -7.77 26.53
CA LYS A 6 -5.37 -6.63 25.60
C LYS A 6 -4.28 -5.57 25.82
N PRO A 7 -3.84 -4.84 24.77
CA PRO A 7 -4.22 -4.99 23.37
C PRO A 7 -3.56 -6.21 22.69
N VAL A 8 -4.28 -6.84 21.76
CA VAL A 8 -3.77 -7.93 20.92
C VAL A 8 -3.55 -7.37 19.51
N TYR A 9 -2.38 -7.62 18.95
CA TYR A 9 -2.01 -7.21 17.60
C TYR A 9 -1.83 -8.44 16.72
N ILE A 10 -2.16 -8.30 15.44
CA ILE A 10 -2.04 -9.36 14.43
C ILE A 10 -1.06 -8.87 13.38
N TYR A 11 -0.07 -9.70 13.07
CA TYR A 11 0.96 -9.43 12.08
C TYR A 11 0.90 -10.52 11.01
N TYR A 12 1.17 -10.13 9.76
CA TYR A 12 1.48 -11.05 8.68
C TYR A 12 2.98 -11.01 8.43
N GLU A 13 3.55 -12.15 8.09
CA GLU A 13 4.97 -12.31 7.79
C GLU A 13 5.10 -12.79 6.34
N LEU A 14 6.09 -12.26 5.63
CA LEU A 14 6.39 -12.63 4.26
C LEU A 14 7.82 -13.15 4.20
N ASP A 15 7.95 -14.45 3.94
CA ASP A 15 9.25 -15.07 3.68
C ASP A 15 9.67 -14.93 2.23
N ASN A 16 10.99 -14.89 2.00
CA ASN A 16 11.59 -14.76 0.68
C ASN A 16 11.12 -13.53 -0.13
N PHE A 17 10.67 -12.47 0.56
CA PHE A 17 10.27 -11.20 -0.06
C PHE A 17 11.28 -10.08 0.24
N TYR A 18 12.20 -9.86 -0.69
CA TYR A 18 13.37 -8.98 -0.52
C TYR A 18 13.05 -7.47 -0.70
N GLN A 19 12.28 -6.89 0.24
CA GLN A 19 11.93 -5.46 0.24
C GLN A 19 13.15 -4.52 0.40
N ASN A 20 14.30 -5.04 0.81
CA ASN A 20 15.54 -4.29 0.98
C ASN A 20 16.36 -4.14 -0.31
N HIS A 21 15.96 -4.80 -1.41
CA HIS A 21 16.67 -4.67 -2.68
C HIS A 21 16.70 -3.20 -3.14
N ARG A 22 17.88 -2.64 -3.45
CA ARG A 22 18.07 -1.21 -3.74
C ARG A 22 17.04 -0.62 -4.70
N ARG A 23 16.79 -1.30 -5.83
CA ARG A 23 15.79 -0.87 -6.82
C ARG A 23 14.38 -0.83 -6.26
N TYR A 24 14.01 -1.78 -5.40
CA TYR A 24 12.70 -1.81 -4.76
C TYR A 24 12.56 -0.66 -3.75
N VAL A 25 13.60 -0.43 -2.94
CA VAL A 25 13.66 0.67 -1.97
C VAL A 25 13.56 2.04 -2.64
N GLU A 26 14.22 2.23 -3.79
CA GLU A 26 14.17 3.50 -4.53
C GLU A 26 12.85 3.70 -5.29
N SER A 27 12.14 2.62 -5.65
CA SER A 27 10.94 2.64 -6.51
C SER A 27 9.69 3.16 -5.79
N SER A 28 9.67 4.46 -5.51
CA SER A 28 8.56 5.20 -4.90
C SER A 28 8.74 6.72 -5.07
N SER A 29 7.67 7.51 -4.95
CA SER A 29 7.75 8.98 -4.98
C SER A 29 7.01 9.59 -3.80
N THR A 30 7.75 10.03 -2.78
CA THR A 30 7.16 10.70 -1.61
C THR A 30 6.52 12.03 -1.97
N GLN A 31 7.05 12.76 -2.95
CA GLN A 31 6.46 14.01 -3.43
C GLN A 31 5.07 13.77 -4.01
N GLN A 32 4.92 12.73 -4.84
CA GLN A 32 3.62 12.34 -5.41
C GLN A 32 2.62 11.97 -4.32
N LEU A 33 3.04 11.19 -3.32
CA LEU A 33 2.17 10.77 -2.21
C LEU A 33 1.74 11.96 -1.33
N TRP A 34 2.58 13.00 -1.24
CA TRP A 34 2.33 14.14 -0.37
C TRP A 34 1.40 15.19 -1.00
N ARG A 35 1.59 15.52 -2.28
CA ARG A 35 0.82 16.59 -2.93
C ARG A 35 0.42 16.26 -4.35
N LYS A 36 -0.83 16.59 -4.69
CA LYS A 36 -1.42 16.40 -6.01
C LYS A 36 -0.65 17.09 -7.15
N GLU A 37 -0.06 18.26 -6.88
CA GLU A 37 0.77 19.00 -7.84
C GLU A 37 2.00 18.20 -8.34
N TYR A 38 2.43 17.20 -7.57
CA TYR A 38 3.58 16.35 -7.89
C TYR A 38 3.20 14.97 -8.44
N GLU A 39 1.95 14.77 -8.88
CA GLU A 39 1.49 13.51 -9.48
C GLU A 39 2.38 13.03 -10.64
N ASN A 40 2.97 13.96 -11.39
CA ASN A 40 3.85 13.66 -12.52
C ASN A 40 5.33 13.47 -12.14
N LYS A 41 5.72 13.60 -10.86
CA LYS A 41 7.09 13.39 -10.38
C LYS A 41 7.34 11.90 -10.14
N THR A 42 7.45 11.14 -11.24
CA THR A 42 7.50 9.66 -11.20
C THR A 42 8.86 9.06 -11.54
N ARG A 43 9.92 9.87 -11.69
CA ARG A 43 11.25 9.40 -12.12
C ARG A 43 11.82 8.29 -11.23
N SER A 44 11.69 8.42 -9.91
CA SER A 44 12.15 7.43 -8.94
C SER A 44 11.31 6.16 -8.94
N CYS A 45 10.06 6.20 -9.42
CA CYS A 45 9.13 5.07 -9.43
C CYS A 45 9.40 4.01 -10.50
N ARG A 46 10.45 4.14 -11.31
CA ARG A 46 10.75 3.13 -12.34
C ARG A 46 10.91 1.74 -11.71
N PRO A 47 10.48 0.66 -12.40
CA PRO A 47 9.85 0.65 -13.72
C PRO A 47 8.34 0.96 -13.73
N ILE A 48 7.69 1.04 -12.58
CA ILE A 48 6.22 1.24 -12.47
C ILE A 48 5.90 2.72 -12.29
N ASN A 49 6.13 3.52 -13.33
CA ASN A 49 5.94 4.97 -13.26
C ASN A 49 4.85 5.51 -14.19
N LEU A 50 4.59 4.84 -15.32
CA LEU A 50 3.66 5.27 -16.34
C LEU A 50 2.83 4.09 -16.85
N THR A 51 1.63 4.38 -17.36
CA THR A 51 0.84 3.44 -18.17
C THR A 51 1.44 3.28 -19.57
N PRO A 52 0.97 2.29 -20.36
CA PRO A 52 1.34 2.17 -21.78
C PRO A 52 1.07 3.45 -22.59
N ASN A 53 0.03 4.21 -22.22
CA ASN A 53 -0.35 5.47 -22.85
C ASN A 53 0.45 6.68 -22.32
N ARG A 54 1.55 6.45 -21.61
CA ARG A 54 2.44 7.48 -21.02
C ARG A 54 1.77 8.41 -20.02
N THR A 55 0.69 7.97 -19.37
CA THR A 55 0.07 8.71 -18.26
C THR A 55 0.64 8.26 -16.91
N SER A 56 0.77 9.19 -15.96
CA SER A 56 1.29 8.90 -14.62
C SER A 56 0.40 7.92 -13.86
N ILE A 57 1.03 6.96 -13.18
CA ILE A 57 0.39 6.08 -12.22
C ILE A 57 0.44 6.75 -10.85
N VAL A 58 -0.66 6.72 -10.10
CA VAL A 58 -0.73 7.24 -8.73
C VAL A 58 -1.36 6.16 -7.85
N PRO A 59 -0.73 5.76 -6.73
CA PRO A 59 0.70 5.90 -6.43
C PRO A 59 1.58 5.07 -7.39
N CYS A 60 2.72 5.60 -7.80
CA CYS A 60 3.71 4.91 -8.61
C CYS A 60 4.74 4.14 -7.78
N GLY A 61 5.42 3.19 -8.42
CA GLY A 61 6.57 2.47 -7.87
C GLY A 61 6.26 1.04 -7.45
N LEU A 62 7.30 0.22 -7.39
CA LEU A 62 7.20 -1.20 -7.05
C LEU A 62 6.58 -1.42 -5.67
N LYS A 63 6.90 -0.56 -4.68
CA LYS A 63 6.37 -0.68 -3.31
C LYS A 63 4.85 -0.62 -3.27
N ALA A 64 4.26 0.33 -4.00
CA ALA A 64 2.82 0.44 -4.09
C ALA A 64 2.25 -0.72 -4.93
N TRP A 65 2.90 -1.04 -6.05
CA TRP A 65 2.44 -2.06 -6.99
C TRP A 65 2.33 -3.46 -6.37
N SER A 66 3.23 -3.82 -5.46
CA SER A 66 3.25 -5.12 -4.77
C SER A 66 2.61 -5.07 -3.38
N LEU A 67 1.56 -4.26 -3.20
CA LEU A 67 0.83 -4.20 -1.93
C LEU A 67 0.21 -5.57 -1.60
N PHE A 68 0.43 -6.06 -0.39
CA PHE A 68 -0.14 -7.33 0.07
C PHE A 68 -1.68 -7.33 -0.03
N ASN A 69 -2.29 -8.43 -0.51
CA ASN A 69 -3.71 -8.46 -0.90
C ASN A 69 -4.55 -9.57 -0.26
N ASP A 70 -3.99 -10.42 0.61
CA ASP A 70 -4.82 -11.40 1.30
C ASP A 70 -5.71 -10.73 2.34
N THR A 71 -6.83 -11.40 2.63
CA THR A 71 -7.80 -10.96 3.62
C THR A 71 -7.99 -12.06 4.65
N TYR A 72 -7.84 -11.70 5.92
CA TYR A 72 -8.01 -12.62 7.04
C TYR A 72 -9.32 -12.36 7.78
N THR A 73 -9.96 -13.44 8.22
CA THR A 73 -11.09 -13.45 9.15
C THR A 73 -10.76 -14.40 10.30
N PHE A 74 -11.21 -14.07 11.51
CA PHE A 74 -10.84 -14.79 12.72
C PHE A 74 -12.09 -15.30 13.43
N PHE A 75 -12.00 -16.50 13.99
CA PHE A 75 -13.07 -17.14 14.74
C PHE A 75 -12.52 -17.69 16.06
N VAL A 76 -13.29 -17.56 17.14
CA VAL A 76 -12.99 -18.12 18.46
C VAL A 76 -14.25 -18.83 18.96
N ASN A 77 -14.17 -20.14 19.19
CA ASN A 77 -15.31 -20.99 19.58
C ASN A 77 -16.54 -20.75 18.68
N ASP A 78 -16.32 -20.79 17.36
CA ASP A 78 -17.32 -20.52 16.31
C ASP A 78 -17.94 -19.10 16.30
N GLY A 79 -17.50 -18.22 17.20
CA GLY A 79 -17.84 -16.80 17.20
C GLY A 79 -16.91 -15.99 16.31
N PHE A 80 -17.48 -15.13 15.46
CA PHE A 80 -16.71 -14.18 14.66
C PHE A 80 -15.97 -13.18 15.56
N LEU A 81 -14.65 -13.10 15.41
CA LEU A 81 -13.81 -12.13 16.12
C LEU A 81 -13.60 -10.90 15.24
N ASN A 82 -14.24 -9.79 15.61
CA ASN A 82 -14.05 -8.51 14.92
C ASN A 82 -12.66 -7.94 15.22
N VAL A 83 -11.88 -7.69 14.17
CA VAL A 83 -10.53 -7.10 14.25
C VAL A 83 -10.55 -5.76 13.54
N SER A 84 -10.14 -4.71 14.25
CA SER A 84 -10.04 -3.36 13.66
C SER A 84 -8.84 -3.26 12.73
N LYS A 85 -9.04 -2.67 11.55
CA LYS A 85 -7.98 -2.24 10.61
C LYS A 85 -7.59 -0.76 10.81
N GLU A 86 -8.20 -0.09 11.79
CA GLU A 86 -7.95 1.31 12.09
C GLU A 86 -6.86 1.48 13.15
N GLY A 87 -6.18 2.63 13.14
CA GLY A 87 -5.17 2.93 14.16
C GLY A 87 -3.88 2.11 14.08
N ILE A 88 -3.69 1.33 13.01
CA ILE A 88 -2.51 0.48 12.80
C ILE A 88 -1.30 1.22 12.20
N ALA A 89 -1.50 2.44 11.68
CA ALA A 89 -0.45 3.29 11.12
C ALA A 89 -0.08 4.43 12.06
N TRP A 90 1.20 4.78 12.12
CA TRP A 90 1.71 5.90 12.88
C TRP A 90 1.06 7.23 12.46
N LYS A 91 0.77 8.09 13.44
CA LYS A 91 0.19 9.43 13.17
C LYS A 91 1.11 10.30 12.30
N SER A 92 2.41 10.20 12.51
CA SER A 92 3.44 10.92 11.72
C SER A 92 3.48 10.47 10.26
N ASP A 93 3.28 9.19 9.98
CA ASP A 93 3.28 8.67 8.62
C ASP A 93 2.02 9.07 7.87
N LYS A 94 0.85 9.07 8.52
CA LYS A 94 -0.40 9.56 7.92
C LYS A 94 -0.29 10.99 7.40
N GLY A 95 0.49 11.85 8.08
CA GLY A 95 0.71 13.23 7.63
C GLY A 95 1.55 13.37 6.36
N LYS A 96 2.21 12.30 5.89
CA LYS A 96 2.99 12.27 4.65
C LYS A 96 2.15 11.98 3.41
N PHE A 97 0.88 11.61 3.59
CA PHE A 97 -0.06 11.31 2.51
C PHE A 97 -1.05 12.47 2.36
N GLY A 98 -1.13 13.02 1.15
CA GLY A 98 -2.00 14.14 0.83
C GLY A 98 -3.47 13.72 0.79
N LYS A 99 -4.35 14.51 1.42
CA LYS A 99 -5.80 14.22 1.45
C LYS A 99 -6.49 14.35 0.09
N ASP A 100 -5.83 14.97 -0.88
CA ASP A 100 -6.31 15.23 -2.22
C ASP A 100 -5.55 14.42 -3.31
N VAL A 101 -4.69 13.49 -2.90
CA VAL A 101 -3.95 12.58 -3.78
C VAL A 101 -4.72 11.27 -3.86
N PHE A 102 -5.42 11.04 -4.97
CA PHE A 102 -6.23 9.83 -5.16
C PHE A 102 -5.54 8.84 -6.11
N PRO A 103 -5.72 7.53 -5.91
CA PRO A 103 -5.24 6.52 -6.84
C PRO A 103 -5.79 6.74 -8.25
N LYS A 104 -4.90 6.73 -9.25
CA LYS A 104 -5.21 6.93 -10.67
C LYS A 104 -4.37 6.02 -11.52
N ASN A 105 -4.98 5.43 -12.56
CA ASN A 105 -4.30 4.56 -13.52
C ASN A 105 -3.55 3.37 -12.89
N PHE A 106 -3.88 3.03 -11.64
CA PHE A 106 -3.17 2.03 -10.85
C PHE A 106 -3.63 0.63 -11.29
N GLN A 107 -2.67 -0.19 -11.73
CA GLN A 107 -2.93 -1.53 -12.27
C GLN A 107 -3.98 -1.60 -13.41
N GLY A 108 -4.11 -0.53 -14.21
CA GLY A 108 -5.05 -0.47 -15.34
C GLY A 108 -4.52 -1.07 -16.65
N GLY A 109 -3.34 -1.70 -16.65
CA GLY A 109 -2.69 -2.29 -17.82
C GLY A 109 -2.52 -3.81 -17.71
N GLY A 110 -1.68 -4.40 -18.57
CA GLY A 110 -1.53 -5.85 -18.67
C GLY A 110 -0.83 -6.54 -17.50
N MET A 111 0.08 -5.86 -16.80
CA MET A 111 0.76 -6.44 -15.64
C MET A 111 -0.01 -6.06 -14.36
N ILE A 112 -0.54 -7.06 -13.66
CA ILE A 112 -1.22 -6.88 -12.37
C ILE A 112 -0.23 -7.30 -11.28
N GLY A 113 -0.13 -6.49 -10.23
CA GLY A 113 0.71 -6.74 -9.06
C GLY A 113 -0.11 -7.28 -7.90
N GLY A 114 0.04 -6.65 -6.74
CA GLY A 114 -0.68 -6.95 -5.52
C GLY A 114 -2.08 -6.32 -5.48
N ALA A 115 -2.46 -5.77 -4.33
CA ALA A 115 -3.80 -5.29 -4.07
C ALA A 115 -4.22 -4.14 -4.99
N LYS A 116 -5.51 -4.10 -5.33
CA LYS A 116 -6.14 -2.96 -5.99
C LYS A 116 -6.42 -1.86 -4.97
N LEU A 117 -6.31 -0.62 -5.41
CA LEU A 117 -6.61 0.55 -4.59
C LEU A 117 -8.01 1.08 -4.93
N ASN A 118 -8.68 1.62 -3.91
CA ASN A 118 -9.96 2.29 -4.10
C ASN A 118 -9.73 3.73 -4.58
N ALA A 119 -10.17 4.05 -5.79
CA ALA A 119 -9.98 5.38 -6.39
C ALA A 119 -10.78 6.50 -5.67
N SER A 120 -11.72 6.15 -4.80
CA SER A 120 -12.51 7.11 -4.01
C SER A 120 -11.87 7.45 -2.65
N ILE A 121 -10.74 6.84 -2.31
CA ILE A 121 -10.03 7.05 -1.04
C ILE A 121 -8.61 7.53 -1.35
N PRO A 122 -8.15 8.63 -0.74
CA PRO A 122 -6.78 9.12 -0.92
C PRO A 122 -5.74 8.24 -0.22
#